data_AF-A0A1V6CM71-F1
#
_entry.id   AF-A0A1V6CM71-F1
#
_cell.length_a   1.000
_cell.length_b   1.000
_cell.length_c   1.000
_cell.angle_alpha   90.00
_cell.angle_beta   90.00
_cell.angle_gamma   90.00
#
_symmetry.space_group_name_H-M   'P 1'
#
loop_
_entity.id
_entity.type
_entity.pdbx_description
1 polymer ?
#
loop_
_entity_poly.entity_id
_entity_poly.type
_entity_poly.pdbx_seq_one_letter_code
_entity_poly.pdbx_strand_id
1 'polypeptide(L)'
;MGLGTTTGNKIYLNVKDGKIVKREPQGGESLFSFVEGNLTGITKREREFNGERVPFWFIDIQDPDGGDIYTMAINYRSGLALSIFNSLASAEDPTRIKIEVFKHGDFTRATVYNRGEKLTWKYTEIPPTEEVNIGGRTVKNDSNRMALVEKMVAEIVDRIKMEMI
;
A
#
# COMPACT_ATOMS: atom_id res chain seq x y z
N MET A 1 17.60 -23.18 18.10
CA MET A 1 16.51 -23.23 17.10
C MET A 1 15.23 -22.80 17.81
N GLY A 2 14.75 -21.58 17.56
CA GLY A 2 13.52 -21.08 18.14
C GLY A 2 12.40 -21.14 17.12
N LEU A 3 11.39 -21.97 17.36
CA LEU A 3 10.11 -21.90 16.66
C LEU A 3 9.25 -20.87 17.40
N GLY A 4 9.20 -19.64 16.87
CA GLY A 4 8.28 -18.60 17.32
C GLY A 4 7.10 -18.53 16.38
N THR A 5 5.89 -18.73 16.89
CA THR A 5 4.66 -18.46 16.12
C THR A 5 4.58 -16.96 15.85
N THR A 6 4.76 -16.55 14.58
CA THR A 6 4.39 -15.21 14.11
C THR A 6 2.86 -15.08 14.08
N THR A 7 2.20 -15.16 15.24
CA THR A 7 0.73 -15.13 15.36
C THR A 7 0.28 -13.88 16.09
N GLY A 8 0.67 -12.71 15.56
CA GLY A 8 -0.12 -11.51 15.79
C GLY A 8 -1.45 -11.62 15.03
N ASN A 9 -2.52 -11.00 15.53
CA ASN A 9 -3.77 -11.01 14.79
C ASN A 9 -3.60 -10.16 13.51
N LYS A 10 -4.06 -10.67 12.38
CA LYS A 10 -4.06 -9.92 11.12
C LYS A 10 -5.29 -9.02 11.08
N ILE A 11 -5.07 -7.71 11.19
CA ILE A 11 -6.11 -6.68 11.19
C ILE A 11 -6.16 -6.03 9.81
N TYR A 12 -7.26 -6.20 9.09
CA TYR A 12 -7.41 -5.61 7.75
C TYR A 12 -7.90 -4.17 7.83
N LEU A 13 -7.19 -3.30 7.12
CA LEU A 13 -7.47 -1.88 7.00
C LEU A 13 -7.85 -1.55 5.56
N ASN A 14 -8.90 -0.75 5.37
CA ASN A 14 -9.20 -0.14 4.07
C ASN A 14 -8.85 1.34 4.11
N VAL A 15 -8.84 2.00 2.95
CA VAL A 15 -8.68 3.46 2.85
C VAL A 15 -9.90 4.05 2.16
N LYS A 16 -10.53 5.03 2.79
CA LYS A 16 -11.74 5.71 2.29
C LYS A 16 -11.74 7.17 2.74
N ASP A 17 -12.07 8.08 1.83
CA ASP A 17 -12.25 9.52 2.11
C ASP A 17 -11.10 10.17 2.92
N GLY A 18 -9.86 9.81 2.61
CA GLY A 18 -8.69 10.34 3.33
C GLY A 18 -8.53 9.80 4.76
N LYS A 19 -9.12 8.65 5.08
CA LYS A 19 -8.99 7.95 6.36
C LYS A 19 -8.65 6.49 6.16
N ILE A 20 -7.87 5.95 7.09
CA ILE A 20 -7.69 4.50 7.28
C ILE A 20 -8.88 4.00 8.09
N VAL A 21 -9.52 2.95 7.59
CA VAL A 21 -10.76 2.40 8.13
C VAL A 21 -10.52 0.99 8.62
N LYS A 22 -10.71 0.78 9.93
CA LYS A 22 -10.81 -0.54 10.54
C LYS A 22 -12.27 -0.86 10.78
N ARG A 23 -12.74 -2.00 10.28
CA ARG A 23 -14.10 -2.50 10.59
C ARG A 23 -14.06 -3.22 11.93
N GLU A 24 -14.99 -2.89 12.82
CA GLU A 24 -15.06 -3.53 14.13
C GLU A 24 -15.94 -4.79 14.09
N PRO A 25 -15.63 -5.83 14.90
CA PRO A 25 -16.38 -7.09 14.89
C PRO A 25 -17.87 -6.95 15.20
N GLN A 26 -18.23 -5.96 16.03
CA GLN A 26 -19.61 -5.71 16.47
C GLN A 26 -20.41 -4.83 15.48
N GLY A 27 -19.82 -4.52 14.31
CA GLY A 27 -20.33 -3.51 13.40
C GLY A 27 -19.77 -2.11 13.73
N GLY A 28 -19.66 -1.27 12.69
CA GLY A 28 -19.05 0.06 12.79
C GLY A 28 -17.65 0.15 12.22
N GLU A 29 -17.16 1.38 12.13
CA GLU A 29 -15.87 1.73 11.53
C GLU A 29 -15.09 2.66 12.48
N SER A 30 -13.86 2.28 12.80
CA SER A 30 -12.88 3.14 13.47
C SER A 30 -12.03 3.84 12.40
N LEU A 31 -11.87 5.16 12.53
CA LEU A 31 -11.19 6.01 11.55
C LEU A 31 -9.86 6.50 12.09
N PHE A 32 -8.79 6.32 11.31
CA PHE A 32 -7.43 6.71 11.66
C PHE A 32 -6.84 7.60 10.55
N SER A 33 -5.91 8.48 10.93
CA SER A 33 -5.15 9.29 9.98
C SER A 33 -3.86 8.60 9.51
N PHE A 34 -3.31 7.68 10.29
CA PHE A 34 -2.09 6.98 9.96
C PHE A 34 -2.05 5.55 10.50
N VAL A 35 -1.14 4.76 9.95
CA VAL A 35 -0.66 3.50 10.52
C VAL A 35 0.87 3.54 10.53
N GLU A 36 1.48 3.04 11.60
CA GLU A 36 2.93 3.05 11.80
C GLU A 36 3.38 1.68 12.33
N GLY A 37 4.55 1.24 11.89
CA GLY A 37 5.15 -0.01 12.35
C GLY A 37 6.25 -0.52 11.43
N ASN A 38 6.60 -1.78 11.59
CA ASN A 38 7.58 -2.46 10.77
C ASN A 38 6.93 -2.97 9.47
N LEU A 39 7.44 -2.56 8.32
CA LEU A 39 7.01 -3.08 7.02
C LEU A 39 7.51 -4.53 6.87
N THR A 40 6.60 -5.48 6.91
CA THR A 40 6.93 -6.92 6.89
C THR A 40 6.55 -7.61 5.59
N GLY A 41 5.71 -6.99 4.76
CA GLY A 41 5.36 -7.56 3.48
C GLY A 41 4.53 -6.66 2.59
N ILE A 42 4.67 -6.89 1.28
CA ILE A 42 3.77 -6.32 0.27
C ILE A 42 3.35 -7.47 -0.64
N THR A 43 2.05 -7.67 -0.80
CA THR A 43 1.52 -8.73 -1.68
C THR A 43 0.42 -8.21 -2.60
N LYS A 44 0.35 -8.79 -3.80
CA LYS A 44 -0.76 -8.58 -4.75
C LYS A 44 -1.75 -9.74 -4.59
N ARG A 45 -3.02 -9.45 -4.37
CA ARG A 45 -4.08 -10.46 -4.32
C ARG A 45 -5.36 -9.93 -4.96
N GLU A 46 -6.16 -10.83 -5.51
CA GLU A 46 -7.49 -10.49 -6.03
C GLU A 46 -8.52 -10.46 -4.89
N ARG A 47 -9.47 -9.53 -4.98
CA ARG A 47 -10.67 -9.49 -4.16
C ARG A 47 -11.88 -9.58 -5.07
N GLU A 48 -12.88 -10.35 -4.66
CA GLU A 48 -14.15 -10.39 -5.35
C GLU A 48 -15.05 -9.23 -4.88
N PHE A 49 -15.55 -8.46 -5.83
CA PHE A 49 -16.52 -7.39 -5.62
C PHE A 49 -17.62 -7.53 -6.67
N ASN A 50 -18.85 -7.80 -6.22
CA ASN A 50 -20.01 -7.97 -7.10
C ASN A 50 -19.78 -8.98 -8.25
N GLY A 51 -19.07 -10.09 -7.97
CA GLY A 51 -18.72 -11.10 -8.97
C GLY A 51 -17.54 -10.76 -9.88
N GLU A 52 -16.95 -9.57 -9.74
CA GLU A 52 -15.73 -9.17 -10.45
C GLU A 52 -14.49 -9.36 -9.55
N ARG A 53 -13.44 -9.96 -10.11
CA ARG A 53 -12.14 -10.08 -9.44
C ARG A 53 -11.29 -8.85 -9.70
N VAL A 54 -11.08 -8.05 -8.67
CA VAL A 54 -10.32 -6.80 -8.73
C VAL A 54 -9.00 -6.97 -7.98
N PRO A 55 -7.84 -6.67 -8.59
CA PRO A 55 -6.56 -6.76 -7.93
C PRO A 55 -6.38 -5.64 -6.88
N PHE A 56 -5.78 -6.01 -5.75
CA PHE A 56 -5.42 -5.12 -4.65
C PHE A 56 -3.97 -5.38 -4.21
N TRP A 57 -3.32 -4.31 -3.75
CA TRP A 57 -2.11 -4.41 -2.95
C TRP A 57 -2.47 -4.53 -1.47
N PHE A 58 -1.73 -5.37 -0.77
CA PHE A 58 -1.81 -5.59 0.67
C PHE A 58 -0.44 -5.25 1.26
N ILE A 59 -0.38 -4.22 2.08
CA ILE A 59 0.83 -3.76 2.78
C ILE A 59 0.71 -4.21 4.23
N ASP A 60 1.58 -5.11 4.65
CA ASP A 60 1.62 -5.68 6.00
C ASP A 60 2.58 -4.84 6.87
N ILE A 61 2.04 -4.26 7.93
CA ILE A 61 2.74 -3.38 8.87
C ILE A 61 2.56 -3.97 10.27
N GLN A 62 3.63 -4.47 10.87
CA GLN A 62 3.62 -5.08 12.19
C GLN A 62 3.89 -4.03 13.28
N ASP A 63 3.24 -4.17 14.43
CA ASP A 63 3.57 -3.39 15.62
C ASP A 63 5.08 -3.45 15.94
N PRO A 64 5.76 -2.31 16.23
CA PRO A 64 7.18 -2.28 16.56
C PRO A 64 7.61 -3.23 17.69
N ASP A 65 6.75 -3.45 18.68
CA ASP A 65 7.07 -4.27 19.87
C ASP A 65 6.84 -5.78 19.63
N GLY A 66 6.48 -6.17 18.41
CA GLY A 66 6.05 -7.52 18.08
C GLY A 66 4.60 -7.73 18.52
N GLY A 67 3.72 -8.01 17.55
CA GLY A 67 2.30 -8.11 17.83
C GLY A 67 1.48 -8.14 16.55
N ASP A 68 0.34 -7.46 16.60
CA ASP A 68 -0.64 -7.41 15.51
C ASP A 68 -0.02 -6.95 14.19
N ILE A 69 -0.55 -7.50 13.10
CA ILE A 69 -0.17 -7.14 11.74
C ILE A 69 -1.33 -6.38 11.13
N TYR A 70 -1.12 -5.10 10.89
CA TYR A 70 -2.04 -4.23 10.20
C TYR A 70 -1.83 -4.35 8.69
N THR A 71 -2.83 -4.89 8.01
CA THR A 71 -2.79 -5.11 6.57
C THR A 71 -3.62 -4.06 5.84
N MET A 72 -2.95 -3.07 5.24
CA MET A 72 -3.62 -2.04 4.45
C MET A 72 -3.91 -2.56 3.03
N ALA A 73 -5.20 -2.64 2.69
CA ALA A 73 -5.66 -2.99 1.36
C ALA A 73 -5.91 -1.73 0.52
N ILE A 74 -5.19 -1.60 -0.60
CA ILE A 74 -5.33 -0.49 -1.53
C ILE A 74 -5.55 -1.01 -2.96
N ASN A 75 -6.40 -0.31 -3.72
CA ASN A 75 -6.68 -0.73 -5.10
C ASN A 75 -5.40 -0.69 -5.94
N TYR A 76 -5.19 -1.73 -6.75
CA TYR A 76 -3.99 -1.93 -7.56
C TYR A 76 -3.64 -0.75 -8.47
N ARG A 77 -4.67 -0.12 -9.07
CA ARG A 77 -4.52 0.99 -10.02
C ARG A 77 -4.60 2.38 -9.39
N SER A 78 -4.67 2.46 -8.05
CA SER A 78 -4.91 3.73 -7.38
C SER A 78 -3.69 4.66 -7.39
N GLY A 79 -3.94 5.97 -7.46
CA GLY A 79 -2.90 6.98 -7.24
C GLY A 79 -2.30 6.92 -5.83
N LEU A 80 -3.05 6.37 -4.86
CA LEU A 80 -2.56 6.09 -3.52
C LEU A 80 -1.44 5.04 -3.52
N ALA A 81 -1.63 3.93 -4.25
CA ALA A 81 -0.59 2.91 -4.42
C ALA A 81 0.67 3.49 -5.05
N LEU A 82 0.51 4.27 -6.13
CA LEU A 82 1.62 4.98 -6.76
C LEU A 82 2.38 5.85 -5.75
N SER A 83 1.67 6.71 -5.00
CA SER A 83 2.28 7.63 -4.04
C SER A 83 3.04 6.90 -2.92
N ILE A 84 2.45 5.83 -2.38
CA ILE A 84 3.05 5.07 -1.28
C ILE A 84 4.31 4.36 -1.76
N PHE A 85 4.22 3.57 -2.84
CA PHE A 85 5.35 2.76 -3.29
C PHE A 85 6.47 3.60 -3.89
N ASN A 86 6.17 4.73 -4.52
CA ASN A 86 7.20 5.64 -5.01
C ASN A 86 7.98 6.32 -3.87
N SER A 87 7.31 6.61 -2.75
CA SER A 87 7.97 7.11 -1.55
C SER A 87 8.81 6.01 -0.90
N LEU A 88 8.24 4.81 -0.68
CA LEU A 88 8.98 3.69 -0.07
C LEU A 88 10.19 3.25 -0.90
N ALA A 89 10.11 3.28 -2.24
CA ALA A 89 11.23 2.91 -3.10
C ALA A 89 12.44 3.86 -2.95
N SER A 90 12.25 5.08 -2.44
CA SER A 90 13.34 6.03 -2.17
C SER A 90 14.14 5.68 -0.92
N ALA A 91 13.58 4.89 0.01
CA ALA A 91 14.26 4.50 1.22
C ALA A 91 15.23 3.34 0.94
N GLU A 92 16.50 3.49 1.33
CA GLU A 92 17.49 2.41 1.24
C GLU A 92 17.06 1.20 2.10
N ASP A 93 16.52 1.49 3.28
CA ASP A 93 16.07 0.51 4.27
C ASP A 93 14.64 0.88 4.72
N PRO A 94 13.59 0.33 4.06
CA PRO A 94 12.20 0.69 4.32
C PRO A 94 11.58 -0.12 5.48
N THR A 95 12.31 -0.36 6.57
CA THR A 95 11.86 -1.24 7.66
C THR A 95 10.84 -0.62 8.61
N ARG A 96 11.01 0.61 9.09
CA ARG A 96 10.10 1.24 10.06
C ARG A 96 9.36 2.40 9.43
N ILE A 97 8.11 2.17 9.04
CA ILE A 97 7.35 3.11 8.22
C ILE A 97 6.15 3.70 8.96
N LYS A 98 5.76 4.91 8.55
CA LYS A 98 4.46 5.49 8.85
C LYS A 98 3.78 5.91 7.55
N ILE A 99 2.55 5.45 7.34
CA ILE A 99 1.72 5.85 6.20
C ILE A 99 0.60 6.71 6.76
N GLU A 100 0.65 8.00 6.47
CA GLU A 100 -0.39 8.97 6.80
C GLU A 100 -1.24 9.23 5.56
N VAL A 101 -2.57 9.13 5.69
CA VAL A 101 -3.51 9.40 4.58
C VAL A 101 -4.34 10.64 4.87
N PHE A 102 -4.66 11.38 3.82
CA PHE A 102 -5.47 12.59 3.92
C PHE A 102 -6.22 12.84 2.61
N LYS A 103 -7.28 13.64 2.71
CA LYS A 103 -8.07 14.08 1.55
C LYS A 103 -7.44 15.33 0.95
N HIS A 104 -7.31 15.37 -0.37
CA HIS A 104 -6.89 16.56 -1.12
C HIS A 104 -7.76 16.70 -2.37
N GLY A 105 -8.68 17.68 -2.34
CA GLY A 105 -9.78 17.73 -3.29
C GLY A 105 -10.64 16.46 -3.19
N ASP A 106 -10.91 15.82 -4.31
CA ASP A 106 -11.69 14.58 -4.39
C ASP A 106 -10.85 13.30 -4.25
N PHE A 107 -9.53 13.44 -4.04
CA PHE A 107 -8.60 12.32 -4.02
C PHE A 107 -8.06 12.06 -2.62
N THR A 108 -7.83 10.78 -2.31
CA THR A 108 -7.02 10.40 -1.15
C THR A 108 -5.55 10.38 -1.54
N ARG A 109 -4.72 11.03 -0.72
CA ARG A 109 -3.26 11.07 -0.85
C ARG A 109 -2.61 10.45 0.38
N ALA A 110 -1.32 10.13 0.27
CA ALA A 110 -0.52 9.66 1.38
C ALA A 110 0.80 10.43 1.49
N THR A 111 1.22 10.66 2.74
CA THR A 111 2.60 10.99 3.09
C THR A 111 3.21 9.76 3.75
N VAL A 112 4.40 9.35 3.32
CA VAL A 112 5.11 8.21 3.89
C VAL A 112 6.35 8.69 4.60
N TYR A 113 6.60 8.13 5.77
CA TYR A 113 7.80 8.37 6.56
C TYR A 113 8.54 7.06 6.77
N ASN A 114 9.86 7.12 6.89
CA ASN A 114 10.72 6.02 7.33
C ASN A 114 11.54 6.50 8.52
N ARG A 115 11.50 5.79 9.64
CA ARG A 115 12.23 6.13 10.87
C ARG A 115 12.01 7.59 11.34
N GLY A 116 10.79 8.09 11.14
CA GLY A 116 10.39 9.47 11.49
C GLY A 116 10.68 10.52 10.41
N GLU A 117 11.45 10.19 9.38
CA GLU A 117 11.77 11.12 8.30
C GLU A 117 10.81 10.99 7.13
N LYS A 118 10.32 12.12 6.62
CA LYS A 118 9.41 12.14 5.47
C LYS A 118 10.16 11.72 4.21
N LEU A 119 9.64 10.72 3.51
CA LEU A 119 10.21 10.27 2.24
C LEU A 119 9.78 11.17 1.08
N THR A 120 10.70 11.38 0.16
CA THR A 120 10.43 11.98 -1.15
C THR A 120 10.12 10.88 -2.17
N TRP A 121 9.56 11.24 -3.31
CA TRP A 121 9.40 10.28 -4.41
C TRP A 121 10.74 9.96 -5.05
N LYS A 122 10.98 8.67 -5.33
CA LYS A 122 12.16 8.23 -6.09
C LYS A 122 12.06 8.60 -7.57
N TYR A 123 10.88 8.39 -8.16
CA TYR A 123 10.61 8.63 -9.57
C TYR A 123 9.76 9.90 -9.74
N THR A 124 10.29 10.90 -10.42
CA THR A 124 9.59 12.14 -10.75
C THR A 124 8.83 12.05 -12.07
N GLU A 125 9.34 11.25 -13.01
CA GLU A 125 8.70 10.96 -14.28
C GLU A 125 7.72 9.79 -14.14
N ILE A 126 6.44 10.12 -13.95
CA ILE A 126 5.37 9.13 -13.87
C ILE A 126 4.78 8.93 -15.28
N PRO A 127 4.71 7.68 -15.79
CA PRO A 127 4.07 7.41 -17.07
C PRO A 127 2.65 8.00 -17.12
N PRO A 128 2.32 8.72 -18.19
CA PRO A 128 0.98 9.26 -18.37
C PRO A 128 -0.03 8.12 -18.51
N THR A 129 -1.30 8.47 -18.34
CA THR A 129 -2.34 7.54 -18.72
C THR A 129 -2.79 7.87 -20.14
N GLU A 130 -2.85 6.85 -20.99
CA GLU A 130 -3.27 6.99 -22.38
C GLU A 130 -4.75 6.64 -22.53
N GLU A 131 -5.37 7.14 -23.60
CA GLU A 131 -6.69 6.71 -24.04
C GLU A 131 -6.55 5.86 -25.30
N VAL A 132 -7.10 4.65 -25.28
CA VAL A 132 -7.06 3.72 -26.41
C VAL A 132 -8.48 3.40 -26.87
N ASN A 133 -8.70 3.41 -28.18
CA ASN A 133 -9.98 3.02 -28.76
C ASN A 133 -9.97 1.51 -29.03
N ILE A 134 -10.81 0.77 -28.30
CA ILE A 134 -10.98 -0.67 -28.47
C ILE A 134 -12.44 -0.92 -28.82
N GLY A 135 -12.71 -1.43 -30.03
CA GLY A 135 -14.06 -1.74 -30.48
C GLY A 135 -15.03 -0.55 -30.43
N GLY A 136 -14.55 0.66 -30.75
CA GLY A 136 -15.36 1.89 -30.74
C GLY A 136 -15.60 2.50 -29.35
N ARG A 137 -14.99 1.95 -28.28
CA ARG A 137 -15.02 2.53 -26.94
C ARG A 137 -13.66 3.08 -26.57
N THR A 138 -13.63 4.29 -26.03
CA THR A 138 -12.42 4.88 -25.45
C THR A 138 -12.20 4.32 -24.06
N VAL A 139 -11.05 3.67 -23.86
CA VAL A 139 -10.66 3.02 -22.62
C VAL A 139 -9.37 3.65 -22.11
N LYS A 140 -9.32 3.87 -20.79
CA LYS A 140 -8.13 4.38 -20.11
C LYS A 140 -7.07 3.27 -19.99
N ASN A 141 -5.89 3.47 -20.57
CA ASN A 141 -4.76 2.55 -20.53
C ASN A 141 -3.64 3.08 -19.61
N ASP A 142 -3.55 2.50 -18.42
CA ASP A 142 -2.53 2.83 -17.40
C ASP A 142 -1.46 1.73 -17.24
N SER A 143 -1.31 0.83 -18.23
CA SER A 143 -0.41 -0.32 -18.14
C SER A 143 1.04 0.04 -17.83
N ASN A 144 1.58 1.10 -18.44
CA ASN A 144 2.95 1.57 -18.20
C ASN A 144 3.14 2.08 -16.76
N ARG A 145 2.11 2.74 -16.20
CA ARG A 145 2.12 3.18 -14.80
C ARG A 145 2.07 1.99 -13.86
N MET A 146 1.31 0.96 -14.21
CA MET A 146 1.24 -0.27 -13.42
C MET A 146 2.57 -1.03 -13.42
N ALA A 147 3.24 -1.11 -14.57
CA ALA A 147 4.58 -1.69 -14.65
C ALA A 147 5.59 -0.95 -13.75
N LEU A 148 5.53 0.39 -13.70
CA LEU A 148 6.36 1.17 -12.78
C LEU A 148 6.04 0.85 -11.31
N VAL A 149 4.76 0.75 -10.94
CA VAL A 149 4.34 0.38 -9.58
C VAL A 149 4.83 -1.01 -9.20
N GLU A 150 4.69 -2.00 -10.08
CA GLU A 150 5.17 -3.35 -9.83
C GLU A 150 6.70 -3.40 -9.69
N LYS A 151 7.44 -2.64 -10.50
CA LYS A 151 8.88 -2.48 -10.35
C LYS A 151 9.26 -1.93 -8.97
N MET A 152 8.58 -0.87 -8.53
CA MET A 152 8.82 -0.28 -7.20
C MET A 152 8.54 -1.27 -6.08
N VAL A 153 7.44 -2.01 -6.16
CA VAL A 153 7.10 -3.05 -5.18
C VAL A 153 8.17 -4.15 -5.15
N ALA A 154 8.66 -4.60 -6.30
CA ALA A 154 9.73 -5.60 -6.36
C ALA A 154 11.01 -5.10 -5.65
N GLU A 155 11.45 -3.88 -5.95
CA GLU A 155 12.61 -3.25 -5.30
C GLU A 155 12.45 -3.18 -3.77
N ILE A 156 11.26 -2.83 -3.29
CA ILE A 156 10.96 -2.75 -1.85
C ILE A 156 10.96 -4.14 -1.21
N VAL A 157 10.31 -5.12 -1.84
CA VAL A 157 10.22 -6.50 -1.33
C VAL A 157 11.59 -7.16 -1.24
N ASP A 158 12.47 -6.92 -2.21
CA ASP A 158 13.82 -7.45 -2.19
C ASP A 158 14.63 -6.89 -1.00
N ARG A 159 14.46 -5.61 -0.68
CA ARG A 159 15.09 -4.99 0.50
C ARG A 159 14.54 -5.53 1.82
N ILE A 160 13.22 -5.67 1.95
CA ILE A 160 12.59 -6.25 3.16
C ILE A 160 13.13 -7.66 3.40
N LYS A 161 13.27 -8.47 2.35
CA LYS A 161 13.80 -9.85 2.47
C LYS A 161 15.25 -9.88 2.93
N MET A 162 16.09 -8.95 2.47
CA MET A 162 17.50 -8.89 2.87
C MET A 162 17.66 -8.59 4.36
N GLU A 163 16.79 -7.77 4.94
CA GLU A 163 16.83 -7.40 6.38
C GLU A 163 16.26 -8.50 7.31
N MET A 164 15.56 -9.49 6.77
CA MET A 164 14.99 -10.61 7.55
C MET A 164 15.93 -11.84 7.63
N ILE A 165 17.13 -11.76 7.07
CA ILE A 165 18.16 -12.82 7.06
C ILE A 165 19.26 -12.46 8.06
#